data_AF-A0A4U8YXR2-F1
#
_entry.id   AF-A0A4U8YXR2-F1
#
_cell.length_a   1.000
_cell.length_b   1.000
_cell.length_c   1.000
_cell.angle_alpha   90.00
_cell.angle_beta   90.00
_cell.angle_gamma   90.00
#
_symmetry.space_group_name_H-M   'P 1'
#
loop_
_entity.id
_entity.type
_entity.pdbx_description
1 polymer ?
#
loop_
_entity_poly.entity_id
_entity_poly.type
_entity_poly.pdbx_seq_one_letter_code
_entity_poly.pdbx_strand_id
1 'polypeptide(L)'
;MGLRSKLFKGDPALEACLVDNSAHINEGATGDHVSKIHSALFALDNLSVSTDDLQTCRYGQSTVAAVLAFKRKRKIINYTYENEVDNIVGKMTIAALDEEMLRKEQQPRLLPDPSTYGMKVS
;
A
#
# COMPACT_ATOMS: atom_id res chain seq x y z
N MET A 1 2.94 1.52 -18.71
CA MET A 1 3.26 0.20 -18.12
C MET A 1 2.32 0.01 -16.96
N GLY A 2 1.68 -1.16 -16.81
CA GLY A 2 0.72 -1.41 -15.72
C GLY A 2 1.39 -1.82 -14.41
N LEU A 3 0.60 -1.97 -13.36
CA LEU A 3 1.01 -2.45 -12.04
C LEU A 3 1.47 -3.91 -12.13
N ARG A 4 2.41 -4.30 -11.25
CA ARG A 4 3.18 -5.55 -11.38
C ARG A 4 3.06 -6.47 -10.18
N SER A 5 2.85 -5.91 -8.98
CA SER A 5 2.64 -6.70 -7.77
C SER A 5 1.39 -7.57 -7.92
N LYS A 6 1.40 -8.75 -7.29
CA LYS A 6 0.23 -9.64 -7.26
C LYS A 6 -0.96 -8.98 -6.60
N LEU A 7 -0.72 -8.07 -5.64
CA LEU A 7 -1.77 -7.35 -4.94
C LEU A 7 -2.51 -6.35 -5.83
N PHE A 8 -1.82 -5.64 -6.72
CA PHE A 8 -2.42 -4.54 -7.49
C PHE A 8 -2.63 -4.80 -8.98
N LYS A 9 -1.81 -5.67 -9.58
CA LYS A 9 -1.90 -5.98 -11.02
C LYS A 9 -3.31 -6.39 -11.40
N GLY A 10 -3.85 -5.76 -12.44
CA GLY A 10 -5.16 -6.10 -13.01
C GLY A 10 -6.35 -5.52 -12.25
N ASP A 11 -6.14 -4.69 -11.21
CA ASP A 11 -7.21 -3.89 -10.62
C ASP A 11 -7.48 -2.65 -11.49
N PRO A 12 -8.67 -2.51 -12.10
CA PRO A 12 -8.92 -1.41 -13.03
C PRO A 12 -8.79 -0.03 -12.40
N ALA A 13 -9.18 0.13 -11.13
CA ALA A 13 -9.14 1.42 -10.45
C ALA A 13 -7.69 1.83 -10.11
N LEU A 14 -6.88 0.88 -9.64
CA LEU A 14 -5.48 1.15 -9.33
C LEU A 14 -4.63 1.34 -10.60
N GLU A 15 -4.88 0.56 -11.64
CA GLU A 15 -4.24 0.73 -12.96
C GLU A 15 -4.62 2.09 -13.56
N ALA A 16 -5.88 2.52 -13.43
CA ALA A 16 -6.31 3.86 -13.83
C ALA A 16 -5.61 4.95 -13.01
N CYS A 17 -5.47 4.77 -11.70
CA CYS A 17 -4.75 5.69 -10.82
C CYS A 17 -3.28 5.88 -11.23
N LEU A 18 -2.66 4.87 -11.88
CA LEU A 18 -1.30 4.97 -12.38
C LEU A 18 -1.18 5.85 -13.65
N VAL A 19 -2.26 5.99 -14.43
CA VAL A 19 -2.23 6.66 -15.75
C VAL A 19 -3.03 7.95 -15.83
N ASP A 20 -4.10 8.08 -15.04
CA ASP A 20 -4.99 9.24 -15.04
C ASP A 20 -5.06 9.91 -13.66
N ASN A 21 -4.87 11.23 -13.65
CA ASN A 21 -4.97 12.03 -12.43
C ASN A 21 -6.42 12.10 -11.90
N SER A 22 -7.42 11.96 -12.77
CA SER A 22 -8.83 11.94 -12.35
C SER A 22 -9.20 10.68 -11.57
N ALA A 23 -8.43 9.60 -11.77
CA ALA A 23 -8.59 8.31 -11.11
C ALA A 23 -7.79 8.18 -9.81
N HIS A 24 -7.21 9.28 -9.30
CA HIS A 24 -6.55 9.27 -8.00
C HIS A 24 -7.53 8.92 -6.88
N ILE A 25 -7.05 8.13 -5.91
CA ILE A 25 -7.87 7.69 -4.78
C ILE A 25 -7.76 8.74 -3.67
N ASN A 26 -8.89 9.39 -3.39
CA ASN A 26 -9.01 10.47 -2.42
C ASN A 26 -9.69 9.97 -1.14
N GLU A 27 -9.64 10.81 -0.09
CA GLU A 27 -10.43 10.58 1.12
C GLU A 27 -11.92 10.38 0.78
N GLY A 28 -12.54 9.41 1.43
CA GLY A 28 -13.94 9.04 1.20
C GLY A 28 -14.15 8.00 0.10
N ALA A 29 -13.10 7.65 -0.68
CA ALA A 29 -13.17 6.52 -1.60
C ALA A 29 -13.51 5.22 -0.86
N THR A 30 -14.26 4.33 -1.51
CA THR A 30 -14.66 3.03 -0.95
C THR A 30 -14.56 1.94 -2.01
N GLY A 31 -14.21 0.72 -1.57
CA GLY A 31 -14.24 -0.48 -2.41
C GLY A 31 -12.94 -1.30 -2.35
N ASP A 32 -12.90 -2.36 -3.14
CA ASP A 32 -11.82 -3.38 -3.11
C ASP A 32 -10.42 -2.79 -3.33
N HIS A 33 -10.31 -1.76 -4.16
CA HIS A 33 -9.06 -1.06 -4.43
C HIS A 33 -8.50 -0.39 -3.16
N VAL A 34 -9.37 0.11 -2.27
CA VAL A 34 -8.98 0.67 -0.97
C VAL A 34 -8.48 -0.43 -0.03
N SER A 35 -9.15 -1.57 0.02
CA SER A 35 -8.71 -2.72 0.83
C SER A 35 -7.33 -3.23 0.41
N LYS A 36 -7.01 -3.18 -0.89
CA LYS A 36 -5.68 -3.48 -1.41
C LYS A 36 -4.65 -2.46 -0.93
N ILE A 37 -4.98 -1.16 -0.92
CA ILE A 37 -4.12 -0.12 -0.37
C ILE A 37 -3.86 -0.38 1.12
N HIS A 38 -4.89 -0.66 1.91
CA HIS A 38 -4.74 -1.02 3.33
C HIS A 38 -3.81 -2.23 3.52
N SER A 39 -4.01 -3.28 2.72
CA SER A 39 -3.18 -4.49 2.75
C SER A 39 -1.71 -4.18 2.44
N ALA A 40 -1.43 -3.30 1.49
CA ALA A 40 -0.07 -2.89 1.15
C ALA A 40 0.57 -2.04 2.27
N LEU A 41 -0.15 -1.06 2.81
CA LEU A 41 0.33 -0.22 3.91
C LEU A 41 0.67 -1.06 5.15
N PHE A 42 -0.17 -2.04 5.44
CA PHE A 42 0.09 -3.01 6.50
C PHE A 42 1.31 -3.89 6.17
N ALA A 43 1.37 -4.46 4.97
CA ALA A 43 2.45 -5.38 4.59
C ALA A 43 3.82 -4.71 4.51
N LEU A 44 3.90 -3.44 4.10
CA LEU A 44 5.16 -2.73 3.90
C LEU A 44 5.70 -2.08 5.17
N ASP A 45 4.81 -1.47 5.96
CA ASP A 45 5.22 -0.62 7.09
C ASP A 45 4.49 -0.95 8.41
N ASN A 46 3.63 -1.97 8.45
CA ASN A 46 2.78 -2.29 9.60
C ASN A 46 1.94 -1.09 10.06
N LEU A 47 1.51 -0.25 9.11
CA LEU A 47 0.74 0.95 9.43
C LEU A 47 -0.64 0.56 9.95
N SER A 48 -1.00 1.13 11.09
CA SER A 48 -2.29 0.88 11.75
C SER A 48 -3.37 1.70 11.06
N VAL A 49 -4.28 1.00 10.38
CA VAL A 49 -5.55 1.54 9.88
C VAL A 49 -6.64 1.09 10.85
N SER A 50 -7.58 1.98 11.17
CA SER A 50 -8.67 1.67 12.11
C SER A 50 -9.49 0.48 11.61
N THR A 51 -10.06 -0.27 12.55
CA THR A 51 -10.94 -1.39 12.24
C THR A 51 -12.15 -0.95 11.43
N ASP A 52 -12.68 0.25 11.67
CA ASP A 52 -13.81 0.80 10.93
C ASP A 52 -13.47 1.06 9.45
N ASP A 53 -12.32 1.67 9.17
CA ASP A 53 -11.86 1.92 7.79
C ASP A 53 -11.61 0.60 7.05
N LEU A 54 -11.05 -0.40 7.75
CA LEU A 54 -10.82 -1.74 7.21
C LEU A 54 -12.13 -2.48 6.91
N GLN A 55 -13.09 -2.46 7.85
CA GLN A 55 -14.38 -3.16 7.71
C GLN A 55 -15.27 -2.54 6.63
N THR A 56 -15.18 -1.23 6.45
CA THR A 56 -15.98 -0.50 5.45
C THR A 56 -15.25 -0.34 4.11
N CYS A 57 -14.02 -0.87 4.00
CA CYS A 57 -13.15 -0.70 2.84
C CYS A 57 -13.06 0.77 2.41
N ARG A 58 -12.96 1.67 3.38
CA ARG A 58 -13.06 3.12 3.19
C ARG A 58 -11.73 3.80 3.41
N TYR A 59 -11.45 4.76 2.55
CA TYR A 59 -10.34 5.68 2.72
C TYR A 59 -10.74 6.76 3.73
N GLY A 60 -10.74 6.39 5.01
CA GLY A 60 -11.02 7.30 6.12
C GLY A 60 -9.77 8.01 6.64
N GLN A 61 -9.94 8.72 7.76
CA GLN A 61 -8.89 9.52 8.38
C GLN A 61 -7.69 8.68 8.84
N SER A 62 -7.92 7.43 9.27
CA SER A 62 -6.82 6.54 9.66
C SER A 62 -6.02 6.09 8.44
N THR A 63 -6.70 5.88 7.30
CA THR A 63 -6.07 5.57 6.02
C THR A 63 -5.24 6.76 5.52
N VAL A 64 -5.79 7.98 5.62
CA VAL A 64 -5.05 9.22 5.33
C VAL A 64 -3.76 9.29 6.13
N ALA A 65 -3.82 9.10 7.45
CA ALA A 65 -2.64 9.13 8.31
C ALA A 65 -1.59 8.08 7.90
N ALA A 66 -2.03 6.86 7.58
CA ALA A 66 -1.15 5.80 7.09
C ALA A 66 -0.49 6.17 5.76
N VAL A 67 -1.23 6.69 4.78
CA VAL A 67 -0.67 7.13 3.49
C VAL A 67 0.32 8.28 3.67
N LEU A 68 0.01 9.26 4.52
CA LEU A 68 0.93 10.35 4.84
C LEU A 68 2.22 9.81 5.47
N ALA A 69 2.13 8.86 6.40
CA ALA A 69 3.30 8.22 7.01
C ALA A 69 4.15 7.47 5.97
N PHE A 70 3.50 6.68 5.10
CA PHE A 70 4.14 5.95 4.01
C PHE A 70 4.92 6.89 3.08
N LYS A 71 4.27 7.99 2.64
CA LYS A 71 4.85 8.97 1.72
C LYS A 71 5.97 9.77 2.38
N ARG A 72 5.81 10.20 3.64
CA ARG A 72 6.86 10.92 4.40
C ARG A 72 8.12 10.07 4.54
N LYS A 73 7.98 8.78 4.88
CA LYS A 73 9.11 7.86 5.02
C LYS A 73 9.91 7.71 3.72
N ARG A 74 9.24 7.78 2.57
CA ARG A 74 9.82 7.60 1.23
C ARG A 74 10.09 8.91 0.48
N LYS A 75 9.78 10.06 1.09
CA LYS A 75 9.84 11.38 0.46
C LYS A 75 9.10 11.44 -0.89
N ILE A 76 7.93 10.79 -0.96
CA ILE A 76 7.05 10.84 -2.13
C ILE A 76 6.31 12.18 -2.08
N ILE A 77 6.96 13.21 -2.61
CA ILE A 77 6.45 14.58 -2.69
C ILE A 77 6.45 14.97 -4.17
N ASN A 78 5.34 15.50 -4.65
CA ASN A 78 5.28 16.10 -5.97
C ASN A 78 5.80 17.54 -5.90
N TYR A 79 7.13 17.69 -5.86
CA TYR A 79 7.82 18.98 -5.74
C TYR A 79 7.45 20.00 -6.84
N THR A 80 6.82 19.54 -7.93
CA THR A 80 6.34 20.42 -9.00
C THR A 80 5.08 21.20 -8.61
N TYR A 81 4.28 20.70 -7.66
CA TYR A 81 2.98 21.29 -7.31
C TYR A 81 2.81 21.58 -5.83
N GLU A 82 3.43 20.78 -4.95
CA GLU A 82 3.25 20.92 -3.50
C GLU A 82 4.57 20.82 -2.75
N ASN A 83 4.71 21.64 -1.71
CA ASN A 83 5.83 21.56 -0.75
C ASN A 83 5.53 20.60 0.40
N GLU A 84 4.29 20.13 0.51
CA GLU A 84 3.85 19.19 1.54
C GLU A 84 3.43 17.85 0.92
N VAL A 85 3.39 16.83 1.77
CA VAL A 85 2.90 15.50 1.39
C VAL A 85 1.38 15.53 1.36
N ASP A 86 0.78 15.42 0.18
CA ASP A 86 -0.67 15.32 0.02
C ASP A 86 -1.22 14.00 0.60
N ASN A 87 -2.51 13.97 0.94
CA ASN A 87 -3.21 12.81 1.49
C ASN A 87 -3.82 11.88 0.42
N ILE A 88 -3.43 12.06 -0.85
CA ILE A 88 -4.02 11.38 -2.01
C ILE A 88 -3.10 10.24 -2.45
N VAL A 89 -3.70 9.11 -2.82
CA VAL A 89 -3.00 8.06 -3.55
C VAL A 89 -3.10 8.41 -5.03
N GLY A 90 -2.06 9.06 -5.54
CA GLY A 90 -1.88 9.32 -6.96
C GLY A 90 -0.81 8.45 -7.60
N LYS A 91 -0.44 8.78 -8.84
CA LYS A 91 0.53 8.02 -9.67
C LYS A 91 1.81 7.64 -8.96
N MET A 92 2.46 8.60 -8.30
CA MET A 92 3.72 8.36 -7.60
C MET A 92 3.53 7.41 -6.41
N THR A 93 2.44 7.58 -5.67
CA THR A 93 2.13 6.75 -4.49
C THR A 93 1.79 5.32 -4.90
N ILE A 94 0.93 5.12 -5.91
CA ILE A 94 0.55 3.77 -6.34
C ILE A 94 1.72 3.04 -7.00
N ALA A 95 2.57 3.75 -7.76
CA ALA A 95 3.78 3.18 -8.33
C ALA A 95 4.76 2.71 -7.24
N ALA A 96 4.97 3.53 -6.19
CA ALA A 96 5.86 3.17 -5.09
C ALA A 96 5.32 1.99 -4.27
N LEU A 97 4.01 1.98 -3.99
CA LEU A 97 3.36 0.85 -3.32
C LEU A 97 3.54 -0.44 -4.14
N ASP A 98 3.35 -0.38 -5.46
CA ASP A 98 3.48 -1.53 -6.35
C ASP A 98 4.91 -2.06 -6.42
N GLU A 99 5.89 -1.18 -6.57
CA GLU A 99 7.30 -1.55 -6.63
C GLU A 99 7.76 -2.24 -5.34
N GLU A 100 7.37 -1.70 -4.19
CA GLU A 100 7.76 -2.27 -2.90
C GLU A 100 7.02 -3.55 -2.57
N MET A 101 5.73 -3.63 -2.91
CA MET A 101 4.98 -4.88 -2.80
C MET A 101 5.58 -5.95 -3.70
N LEU A 102 5.94 -5.61 -4.94
CA LEU A 102 6.61 -6.53 -5.85
C LEU A 102 7.94 -7.01 -5.26
N ARG A 103 8.75 -6.10 -4.69
CA ARG A 103 10.01 -6.47 -4.03
C ARG A 103 9.77 -7.40 -2.84
N LYS A 104 8.74 -7.14 -2.03
CA LYS A 104 8.35 -7.99 -0.90
C LYS A 104 7.86 -9.36 -1.35
N GLU A 105 7.09 -9.44 -2.43
CA GLU A 105 6.57 -10.68 -3.00
C GLU A 105 7.65 -11.55 -3.66
N GLN A 106 8.70 -10.92 -4.17
CA GLN A 106 9.87 -11.60 -4.75
C GLN A 106 10.84 -12.12 -3.70
N GLN A 107 10.80 -11.60 -2.47
CA GLN A 107 11.59 -12.17 -1.39
C GLN A 107 11.09 -13.58 -1.09
N PRO A 108 11.96 -14.61 -1.18
CA PRO A 108 11.60 -15.94 -0.72
C PRO A 108 11.14 -15.82 0.72
N ARG A 109 9.98 -16.40 1.04
CA ARG A 109 9.63 -16.64 2.44
C ARG A 109 10.74 -17.56 2.96
N LEU A 110 11.71 -16.99 3.68
CA LEU A 110 12.65 -17.76 4.46
C LEU A 110 11.81 -18.45 5.52
N LEU A 111 11.42 -19.69 5.23
CA LEU A 111 10.94 -20.57 6.29
C LEU A 111 12.10 -20.65 7.30
N PRO A 112 11.83 -20.43 8.60
CA PRO A 112 12.84 -20.74 9.60
C PRO A 112 13.31 -22.17 9.36
N ASP A 113 14.62 -22.38 9.35
CA ASP A 113 15.20 -23.70 9.14
C ASP A 113 14.51 -24.69 10.12
N PRO A 114 13.93 -25.80 9.64
CA PRO A 114 13.31 -26.82 10.47
C PRO A 114 14.18 -27.30 11.65
N SER A 115 15.51 -27.20 11.54
CA SER A 115 16.47 -27.53 12.61
C SER A 115 16.51 -26.52 13.76
N THR A 116 15.97 -25.32 13.58
CA THR A 116 15.84 -24.31 14.64
C THR A 116 14.60 -24.52 15.51
N TYR A 117 13.66 -25.36 15.08
CA TYR A 117 12.58 -25.87 15.92
C TYR A 117 13.15 -26.99 16.79
N GLY A 118 13.91 -26.63 17.81
CA GLY A 118 14.42 -27.57 18.80
C GLY A 118 13.28 -28.28 19.53
N MET A 119 12.72 -29.33 18.93
CA MET A 119 11.95 -30.34 19.64
C MET A 119 12.93 -31.14 20.49
N LYS A 120 13.18 -30.67 21.71
CA LYS A 120 13.72 -31.52 22.76
C LYS A 120 12.65 -32.54 23.11
N VAL A 121 12.66 -33.67 22.41
CA VAL A 121 12.02 -34.89 22.90
C VAL A 121 12.69 -35.23 24.23
N SER A 122 11.89 -35.20 25.29
CA SER A 122 12.30 -35.56 26.66
C SER A 122 12.30 -37.07 26.83
#